data_AF-A0A660PG67-F1
#
_entry.id   AF-A0A660PG67-F1
#
_cell.length_a   1.000
_cell.length_b   1.000
_cell.length_c   1.000
_cell.angle_alpha   90.00
_cell.angle_beta   90.00
_cell.angle_gamma   90.00
#
_symmetry.space_group_name_H-M   'P 1'
#
loop_
_entity.id
_entity.type
_entity.pdbx_description
1 polymer ?
#
loop_
_entity_poly.entity_id
_entity_poly.type
_entity_poly.pdbx_seq_one_letter_code
_entity_poly.pdbx_strand_id
1 'polypeptide(L)'
;MTGDYKILIRKLDRFIRYYYRTQALKGLTLFAVYFILTVVIASVAQYFGHFSTGIRTFIFDILLTFFIGLFLWYILFPLLKFFKVSKTISYERAAQIISRHFAEIQDKLLNTLELYRLGKHSPYSADLLLASIEQRTNQLSPFPFTEAVDVKRLFRYLLLFLTLLIIAIILFTAKPMIFN
;
A
#
# COMPACT_ATOMS: atom_id res chain seq x y z
N MET A 1 -5.80 -33.62 0.36
CA MET A 1 -5.36 -32.22 0.59
C MET A 1 -6.36 -31.55 1.53
N THR A 2 -6.03 -31.44 2.82
CA THR A 2 -6.92 -30.99 3.90
C THR A 2 -7.45 -29.57 3.65
N GLY A 3 -8.75 -29.36 3.90
CA GLY A 3 -9.46 -28.12 3.59
C GLY A 3 -8.90 -26.90 4.32
N ASP A 4 -8.35 -27.12 5.51
CA ASP A 4 -7.91 -26.06 6.42
C ASP A 4 -6.62 -25.37 5.97
N TYR A 5 -5.66 -26.09 5.37
CA TYR A 5 -4.49 -25.46 4.77
C TYR A 5 -4.86 -24.57 3.58
N LYS A 6 -5.81 -25.01 2.73
CA LYS A 6 -6.35 -24.17 1.65
C LYS A 6 -7.01 -22.90 2.20
N ILE A 7 -7.67 -22.98 3.37
CA ILE A 7 -8.24 -21.82 4.06
C ILE A 7 -7.14 -20.86 4.53
N LEU A 8 -6.06 -21.36 5.13
CA LEU A 8 -4.93 -20.53 5.58
C LEU A 8 -4.28 -19.79 4.41
N ILE A 9 -3.92 -20.50 3.34
CA ILE A 9 -3.33 -19.89 2.14
C ILE A 9 -4.28 -18.86 1.52
N ARG A 10 -5.58 -19.14 1.46
CA ARG A 10 -6.57 -18.17 0.98
C ARG A 10 -6.64 -16.91 1.87
N LYS A 11 -6.49 -17.03 3.18
CA LYS A 11 -6.42 -15.90 4.12
C LYS A 11 -5.13 -15.08 3.91
N LEU A 12 -3.98 -15.73 3.76
CA LEU A 12 -2.72 -15.07 3.40
C LEU A 12 -2.81 -14.34 2.06
N ASP A 13 -3.39 -14.98 1.04
CA ASP A 13 -3.60 -14.38 -0.29
C ASP A 13 -4.50 -13.13 -0.21
N ARG A 14 -5.55 -13.18 0.63
CA ARG A 14 -6.42 -12.03 0.89
C ARG A 14 -5.66 -10.90 1.59
N PHE A 15 -4.82 -11.23 2.58
CA PHE A 15 -3.95 -10.26 3.23
C PHE A 15 -3.00 -9.59 2.25
N ILE A 16 -2.30 -10.36 1.41
CA ILE A 16 -1.35 -9.83 0.42
C ILE A 16 -2.06 -8.86 -0.52
N ARG A 17 -3.24 -9.22 -1.03
CA ARG A 17 -4.05 -8.32 -1.89
C ARG A 17 -4.47 -7.05 -1.16
N TYR A 18 -4.91 -7.17 0.10
CA TYR A 18 -5.29 -6.02 0.91
C TYR A 18 -4.10 -5.10 1.22
N TYR A 19 -2.95 -5.66 1.55
CA TYR A 19 -1.69 -4.94 1.78
C TYR A 19 -1.28 -4.08 0.58
N TYR A 20 -1.25 -4.66 -0.63
CA TYR A 20 -0.89 -3.91 -1.83
C TYR A 20 -1.93 -2.84 -2.19
N ARG A 21 -3.23 -3.09 -1.98
CA ARG A 21 -4.27 -2.07 -2.16
C ARG A 21 -4.05 -0.88 -1.23
N THR A 22 -3.82 -1.12 0.05
CA THR A 22 -3.59 -0.03 1.00
C THR A 22 -2.29 0.70 0.73
N GLN A 23 -1.24 0.00 0.30
CA GLN A 23 0.01 0.64 -0.11
C GLN A 23 -0.15 1.51 -1.36
N ALA A 24 -0.91 1.05 -2.35
CA ALA A 24 -1.23 1.82 -3.56
C ALA A 24 -2.08 3.05 -3.22
N LEU A 25 -3.11 2.91 -2.37
CA LEU A 25 -3.93 4.03 -1.90
C LEU A 25 -3.08 5.06 -1.15
N LYS A 26 -2.20 4.62 -0.26
CA LYS A 26 -1.26 5.52 0.43
C LYS A 26 -0.35 6.25 -0.57
N GLY A 27 0.19 5.55 -1.56
CA GLY A 27 1.01 6.13 -2.62
C GLY A 27 0.24 7.19 -3.42
N LEU A 28 -1.00 6.88 -3.80
CA LEU A 28 -1.88 7.79 -4.52
C LEU A 28 -2.22 9.04 -3.71
N THR A 29 -2.56 8.89 -2.42
CA THR A 29 -2.87 10.04 -1.55
C THR A 29 -1.66 10.94 -1.37
N LEU A 30 -0.46 10.37 -1.16
CA LEU A 30 0.77 11.15 -1.06
C LEU A 30 1.10 11.87 -2.36
N PHE A 31 0.98 11.18 -3.50
CA PHE A 31 1.15 11.77 -4.82
C PHE A 31 0.24 12.98 -5.01
N ALA A 32 -1.05 12.84 -4.66
CA ALA A 32 -2.03 13.90 -4.80
C ALA A 32 -1.73 15.11 -3.88
N VAL A 33 -1.24 14.87 -2.65
CA VAL A 33 -0.77 15.92 -1.75
C VAL A 33 0.41 16.69 -2.34
N TYR A 34 1.45 15.99 -2.82
CA TYR A 34 2.62 16.64 -3.45
C TYR A 34 2.23 17.41 -4.72
N PHE A 35 1.32 16.87 -5.50
CA PHE A 35 0.80 17.51 -6.71
C PHE A 35 0.13 18.84 -6.39
N ILE A 36 -0.84 18.85 -5.48
CA ILE A 36 -1.54 20.08 -5.06
C ILE A 36 -0.54 21.09 -4.50
N LEU A 37 0.33 20.66 -3.59
CA LEU A 37 1.30 21.56 -2.95
C LEU A 37 2.20 22.24 -3.99
N THR A 38 2.68 21.47 -4.96
CA THR A 38 3.55 21.98 -6.03
C THR A 38 2.81 22.96 -6.94
N VAL A 39 1.56 22.67 -7.31
CA VAL A 39 0.73 23.58 -8.11
C VAL A 39 0.47 24.89 -7.36
N VAL A 40 0.17 24.83 -6.05
CA VAL A 40 -0.04 26.02 -5.22
C VAL A 40 1.25 26.84 -5.12
N ILE A 41 2.38 26.22 -4.81
CA ILE A 41 3.68 26.90 -4.73
C ILE A 41 4.04 27.54 -6.08
N ALA A 42 3.91 26.80 -7.18
CA ALA A 42 4.20 27.32 -8.52
C ALA A 42 3.30 28.51 -8.87
N SER A 43 2.02 28.46 -8.48
CA SER A 43 1.07 29.56 -8.71
C SER A 43 1.41 30.81 -7.91
N VAL A 44 1.80 30.65 -6.64
CA VAL A 44 2.24 31.75 -5.77
C VAL A 44 3.56 32.33 -6.28
N ALA A 45 4.52 31.48 -6.62
CA ALA A 45 5.81 31.91 -7.17
C ALA A 45 5.61 32.67 -8.49
N GLN A 46 4.71 32.23 -9.36
CA GLN A 46 4.40 32.93 -10.61
C GLN A 46 3.73 34.28 -10.38
N TYR A 47 2.89 34.39 -9.34
CA TYR A 47 2.25 35.66 -8.97
C TYR A 47 3.29 36.71 -8.54
N PHE A 48 4.24 36.34 -7.68
CA PHE A 48 5.27 37.30 -7.19
C PHE A 48 6.46 37.47 -8.14
N GLY A 49 6.86 36.42 -8.84
CA GLY A 49 8.12 36.38 -9.58
C GLY A 49 8.07 36.95 -11.00
N HIS A 50 6.90 37.30 -11.53
CA HIS A 50 6.71 37.80 -12.90
C HIS A 50 7.54 37.04 -13.96
N PHE A 51 7.60 35.71 -13.83
CA PHE A 51 8.50 34.90 -14.66
C PHE A 51 8.19 35.07 -16.15
N SER A 52 9.25 35.17 -16.95
CA SER A 52 9.17 35.16 -18.42
C SER A 52 8.68 33.80 -18.93
N THR A 53 8.14 33.77 -20.15
CA THR A 53 7.58 32.57 -20.77
C THR A 53 8.56 31.40 -20.80
N GLY A 54 9.85 31.66 -21.07
CA GLY A 54 10.88 30.62 -21.11
C GLY A 54 11.10 29.94 -19.75
N ILE A 55 11.14 30.70 -18.66
CA ILE A 55 11.32 30.15 -17.30
C ILE A 55 10.09 29.31 -16.89
N ARG A 56 8.88 29.74 -17.27
CA ARG A 56 7.64 29.01 -16.97
C ARG A 56 7.61 27.64 -17.65
N THR A 57 7.97 27.56 -18.92
CA THR A 57 8.04 26.29 -19.66
C THR A 57 9.07 25.35 -19.04
N PHE A 58 10.26 25.87 -18.70
CA PHE A 58 11.30 25.06 -18.07
C PHE A 58 10.87 24.49 -16.71
N ILE A 59 10.25 25.31 -15.85
CA ILE A 59 9.72 24.83 -14.56
C ILE A 59 8.62 23.78 -14.79
N PHE A 60 7.73 24.01 -15.74
CA PHE A 60 6.66 23.06 -16.08
C PHE A 60 7.22 21.72 -16.54
N ASP A 61 8.21 21.69 -17.44
CA ASP A 61 8.78 20.46 -17.98
C ASP A 61 9.51 19.63 -16.92
N ILE A 62 10.25 20.29 -16.00
CA ILE A 62 10.89 19.63 -14.84
C ILE A 62 9.81 19.01 -13.94
N LEU A 63 8.79 19.78 -13.59
CA LEU A 63 7.71 19.32 -12.72
C LEU A 63 6.97 18.15 -13.36
N LEU A 64 6.65 18.23 -14.65
CA LEU A 64 5.98 17.17 -15.39
C LEU A 64 6.79 15.87 -15.36
N THR A 65 8.09 15.95 -15.67
CA THR A 65 8.98 14.79 -15.64
C THR A 65 9.08 14.18 -14.24
N PHE A 66 9.22 15.02 -13.22
CA PHE A 66 9.26 14.59 -11.83
C PHE A 66 7.97 13.87 -11.40
N PHE A 67 6.79 14.42 -11.74
CA PHE A 67 5.51 13.80 -11.44
C PHE A 67 5.28 12.48 -12.19
N ILE A 68 5.73 12.37 -13.44
CA ILE A 68 5.69 11.10 -14.17
C ILE A 68 6.53 10.05 -13.43
N GLY A 69 7.75 10.39 -13.01
CA GLY A 69 8.61 9.47 -12.25
C GLY A 69 7.97 9.03 -10.93
N LEU A 70 7.38 9.97 -10.18
CA LEU A 70 6.64 9.68 -8.95
C LEU A 70 5.41 8.81 -9.18
N PHE A 71 4.64 9.08 -10.24
CA PHE A 71 3.47 8.29 -10.60
C PHE A 71 3.86 6.85 -10.92
N LEU A 72 4.89 6.65 -11.74
CA LEU A 72 5.39 5.31 -12.05
C LEU A 72 5.84 4.58 -10.78
N TRP A 73 6.63 5.23 -9.93
CA TRP A 73 7.17 4.63 -8.69
C TRP A 73 6.09 4.29 -7.66
N TYR A 74 5.22 5.24 -7.33
CA TYR A 74 4.29 5.14 -6.20
C TYR A 74 2.93 4.56 -6.57
N ILE A 75 2.54 4.55 -7.85
CA ILE A 75 1.23 4.08 -8.30
C ILE A 75 1.41 2.86 -9.22
N LEU A 76 2.19 2.97 -10.30
CA LEU A 76 2.29 1.89 -11.28
C LEU A 76 2.96 0.63 -10.69
N PHE A 77 4.09 0.74 -10.00
CA PHE A 77 4.77 -0.42 -9.41
C PHE A 77 3.92 -1.18 -8.37
N PRO A 78 3.23 -0.54 -7.41
CA PRO A 78 2.31 -1.23 -6.50
C PRO A 78 1.13 -1.89 -7.21
N LEU A 79 0.57 -1.26 -8.24
CA LEU A 79 -0.51 -1.86 -9.04
C LEU A 79 -0.01 -3.10 -9.82
N LEU A 80 1.17 -3.05 -10.43
CA LEU A 80 1.75 -4.21 -11.12
C LEU A 80 1.97 -5.40 -10.18
N LYS A 81 2.40 -5.13 -8.93
CA LYS A 81 2.50 -6.16 -7.87
C LYS A 81 1.13 -6.68 -7.43
N PHE A 82 0.11 -5.82 -7.39
CA PHE A 82 -1.26 -6.23 -7.10
C PHE A 82 -1.82 -7.22 -8.14
N PHE A 83 -1.59 -6.96 -9.44
CA PHE A 83 -2.01 -7.86 -10.53
C PHE A 83 -1.16 -9.13 -10.66
N LYS A 84 -0.23 -9.39 -9.72
CA LYS A 84 0.72 -10.52 -9.77
C LYS A 84 1.57 -10.56 -11.04
N VAL A 85 1.70 -9.44 -11.77
CA VAL A 85 2.53 -9.30 -12.97
C VAL A 85 4.02 -9.15 -12.60
N SER A 86 4.30 -8.78 -11.36
CA SER A 86 5.66 -8.71 -10.79
C SER A 86 5.78 -9.53 -9.51
N LYS A 87 7.01 -9.76 -9.03
CA LYS A 87 7.32 -10.54 -7.81
C LYS A 87 6.47 -10.06 -6.63
N THR A 88 5.46 -10.84 -6.27
CA THR A 88 4.67 -10.66 -5.04
C THR A 88 5.48 -11.10 -3.83
N ILE A 89 5.19 -10.53 -2.66
CA ILE A 89 5.74 -11.02 -1.40
C ILE A 89 5.43 -12.51 -1.21
N SER A 90 6.42 -13.28 -0.74
CA SER A 90 6.22 -14.69 -0.40
C SER A 90 5.28 -14.83 0.79
N TYR A 91 4.69 -16.03 0.95
CA TYR A 91 3.88 -16.34 2.11
C TYR A 91 4.65 -16.20 3.43
N GLU A 92 5.96 -16.50 3.46
CA GLU A 92 6.76 -16.26 4.67
C GLU A 92 6.90 -14.77 4.98
N ARG A 93 7.10 -13.94 3.95
CA ARG A 93 7.20 -12.50 4.17
C ARG A 93 5.87 -11.90 4.63
N ALA A 94 4.75 -12.37 4.08
CA ALA A 94 3.42 -12.00 4.55
C ALA A 94 3.21 -12.42 6.02
N ALA A 95 3.59 -13.64 6.38
CA ALA A 95 3.52 -14.12 7.76
C ALA A 95 4.39 -13.32 8.73
N GLN A 96 5.61 -12.91 8.32
CA GLN A 96 6.46 -12.01 9.11
C GLN A 96 5.83 -10.64 9.34
N ILE A 97 5.11 -10.10 8.35
CA ILE A 97 4.42 -8.81 8.50
C ILE A 97 3.22 -8.95 9.44
N ILE A 98 2.45 -10.03 9.31
CA ILE A 98 1.30 -10.33 10.19
C ILE A 98 1.77 -10.58 11.63
N SER A 99 2.84 -11.36 11.83
CA SER A 99 3.37 -11.73 13.15
C SER A 99 3.91 -10.53 13.93
N ARG A 100 4.42 -9.50 13.25
CA ARG A 100 4.83 -8.24 13.90
C ARG A 100 3.65 -7.47 14.50
N HIS A 101 2.44 -7.67 13.99
CA HIS A 101 1.24 -7.01 14.51
C HIS A 101 0.57 -7.84 15.60
N PHE A 102 0.65 -9.18 15.51
CA PHE A 102 0.02 -10.10 16.45
C PHE A 102 1.06 -11.01 17.09
N ALA A 103 1.59 -10.59 18.26
CA ALA A 103 2.62 -11.33 19.00
C ALA A 103 2.15 -12.73 19.44
N GLU A 104 0.87 -12.87 19.82
CA GLU A 104 0.28 -14.15 20.29
C GLU A 104 0.29 -15.27 19.24
N ILE A 105 0.29 -14.93 17.96
CA ILE A 105 0.23 -15.91 16.86
C ILE A 105 1.55 -16.05 16.10
N GLN A 106 2.58 -15.30 16.49
CA GLN A 106 3.88 -15.25 15.81
C GLN A 106 4.49 -16.64 15.65
N ASP A 107 4.72 -17.33 16.77
CA ASP A 107 5.41 -18.63 16.77
C ASP A 107 4.57 -19.69 16.06
N LYS A 108 3.26 -19.69 16.27
CA LYS A 108 2.36 -20.66 15.66
C LYS A 108 2.29 -20.50 14.13
N LEU A 109 2.23 -19.27 13.63
CA LEU A 109 2.10 -19.00 12.19
C LEU A 109 3.38 -19.33 11.42
N LEU A 110 4.55 -18.91 11.94
CA LEU A 110 5.84 -19.16 11.30
C LEU A 110 6.20 -20.65 11.34
N ASN A 111 6.02 -21.30 12.48
CA ASN A 111 6.31 -22.73 12.64
C ASN A 111 5.40 -23.60 11.75
N THR A 112 4.13 -23.24 11.58
CA THR A 112 3.20 -23.97 10.69
C THR A 112 3.60 -23.83 9.21
N LEU A 113 4.04 -22.65 8.78
CA LEU A 113 4.56 -22.43 7.42
C LEU A 113 5.88 -23.19 7.19
N GLU A 114 6.77 -23.22 8.18
CA GLU A 114 8.04 -23.93 8.11
C GLU A 114 7.86 -25.45 8.08
N LEU A 115 7.00 -26.01 8.94
CA LEU A 115 6.65 -27.43 8.95
C LEU A 115 6.05 -27.87 7.62
N TYR A 116 5.18 -27.05 7.01
CA TYR A 116 4.65 -27.35 5.67
C TYR A 116 5.76 -27.36 4.60
N ARG A 117 6.69 -26.40 4.65
CA ARG A 117 7.82 -26.34 3.72
C ARG A 117 8.69 -27.60 3.84
N LEU A 118 9.01 -28.02 5.06
CA LEU A 118 9.80 -29.23 5.35
C LEU A 118 9.05 -30.52 4.97
N GLY A 119 7.75 -30.61 5.28
CA GLY A 119 6.89 -31.75 4.93
C GLY A 119 6.65 -31.90 3.42
N LYS A 120 6.79 -30.83 2.64
CA LYS A 120 6.78 -30.90 1.17
C LYS A 120 8.03 -31.57 0.59
N HIS A 121 9.11 -31.64 1.37
CA HIS A 121 10.39 -32.24 1.00
C HIS A 121 10.64 -33.63 1.62
N SER A 122 9.84 -34.05 2.60
CA SER A 122 9.97 -35.36 3.27
C SER A 122 8.68 -36.18 3.13
N PRO A 123 8.69 -37.35 2.46
CA PRO A 123 7.50 -38.17 2.21
C PRO A 123 7.01 -39.01 3.40
N TYR A 124 7.73 -39.04 4.53
CA TYR A 124 7.32 -39.82 5.70
C TYR A 124 6.54 -38.97 6.71
N SER A 125 5.35 -39.44 7.08
CA SER A 125 4.44 -38.87 8.10
C SER A 125 3.59 -37.65 7.68
N ALA A 126 3.23 -37.56 6.40
CA ALA A 126 2.42 -36.47 5.87
C ALA A 126 1.07 -36.28 6.61
N ASP A 127 0.38 -37.37 6.97
CA ASP A 127 -0.97 -37.28 7.55
C ASP A 127 -0.98 -36.76 9.00
N LEU A 128 -0.04 -37.18 9.84
CA LEU A 128 0.10 -36.66 11.22
C LEU A 128 0.58 -35.20 11.22
N LEU A 129 1.49 -34.85 10.30
CA LEU A 129 1.92 -33.47 10.08
C LEU A 129 0.75 -32.58 9.64
N LEU A 130 -0.06 -33.04 8.69
CA LEU A 130 -1.24 -32.31 8.20
C LEU A 130 -2.29 -32.11 9.30
N ALA A 131 -2.53 -33.11 10.15
CA ALA A 131 -3.43 -32.98 11.30
C ALA A 131 -2.95 -31.94 12.32
N SER A 132 -1.64 -31.88 12.57
CA SER A 132 -1.04 -30.87 13.46
C SER A 132 -1.14 -29.43 12.89
N ILE A 133 -1.03 -29.30 11.57
CA ILE A 133 -1.22 -28.04 10.82
C ILE A 133 -2.69 -27.59 10.88
N GLU A 134 -3.61 -28.54 10.77
CA GLU A 134 -5.06 -28.30 10.82
C GLU A 134 -5.50 -27.78 12.19
N GLN A 135 -5.08 -28.44 13.27
CA GLN A 135 -5.37 -28.02 14.64
C GLN A 135 -4.84 -26.62 14.94
N ARG A 136 -3.63 -26.29 14.47
CA ARG A 136 -3.01 -24.96 14.66
C ARG A 136 -3.65 -23.89 13.77
N THR A 137 -4.10 -24.23 12.57
CA THR A 137 -4.81 -23.32 11.67
C THR A 137 -6.18 -22.92 12.22
N ASN A 138 -6.90 -23.84 12.87
CA ASN A 138 -8.17 -23.53 13.51
C ASN A 138 -8.02 -22.57 14.70
N GLN A 139 -6.91 -22.62 15.43
CA GLN A 139 -6.57 -21.63 16.46
C GLN A 139 -6.25 -20.24 15.89
N LEU A 140 -5.75 -20.16 14.65
CA LEU A 140 -5.44 -18.90 13.95
C LEU A 140 -6.67 -18.32 13.23
N SER A 141 -7.78 -19.07 13.17
CA SER A 141 -8.98 -18.69 12.45
C SER A 141 -9.67 -17.39 12.89
N PRO A 142 -9.71 -17.02 14.19
CA PRO A 142 -10.49 -15.86 14.63
C PRO A 142 -9.82 -14.51 14.34
N PHE A 143 -8.57 -14.47 13.87
CA PHE A 143 -7.85 -13.21 13.64
C PHE A 143 -8.02 -12.70 12.20
N PRO A 144 -8.60 -11.50 12.00
CA PRO A 144 -8.65 -10.87 10.69
C PRO A 144 -7.26 -10.35 10.32
N PHE A 145 -6.50 -11.11 9.53
CA PHE A 145 -5.15 -10.69 9.08
C PHE A 145 -5.12 -9.33 8.38
N THR A 146 -6.24 -8.87 7.84
CA THR A 146 -6.41 -7.54 7.25
C THR A 146 -6.22 -6.39 8.24
N GLU A 147 -6.43 -6.61 9.55
CA GLU A 147 -6.21 -5.58 10.58
C GLU A 147 -4.72 -5.26 10.81
N ALA A 148 -3.81 -6.16 10.43
CA ALA A 148 -2.37 -5.88 10.48
C ALA A 148 -1.94 -4.73 9.54
N VAL A 149 -2.82 -4.26 8.66
CA VAL A 149 -2.60 -3.09 7.83
C VAL A 149 -3.17 -1.85 8.50
N ASP A 150 -2.28 -0.93 8.91
CA ASP A 150 -2.65 0.32 9.58
C ASP A 150 -3.37 1.31 8.63
N VAL A 151 -4.69 1.19 8.55
CA VAL A 151 -5.57 2.08 7.76
C VAL A 151 -5.76 3.45 8.42
N LYS A 152 -5.48 3.60 9.72
CA LYS A 152 -5.62 4.89 10.43
C LYS A 152 -4.65 5.92 9.88
N ARG A 153 -3.44 5.50 9.48
CA ARG A 153 -2.49 6.37 8.78
C ARG A 153 -3.02 6.85 7.43
N LEU A 154 -3.68 5.97 6.67
CA LEU A 154 -4.27 6.34 5.38
C LEU A 154 -5.33 7.44 5.55
N PHE A 155 -6.18 7.32 6.57
CA PHE A 155 -7.20 8.33 6.87
C PHE A 155 -6.59 9.71 7.18
N ARG A 156 -5.48 9.76 7.93
CA ARG A 156 -4.75 11.02 8.19
C ARG A 156 -4.20 11.67 6.91
N TYR A 157 -3.64 10.87 5.99
CA TYR A 157 -3.17 11.40 4.71
C TYR A 157 -4.33 11.87 3.83
N LEU A 158 -5.46 11.17 3.85
CA LEU A 158 -6.65 11.55 3.09
C LEU A 158 -7.24 12.85 3.61
N LEU A 159 -7.28 13.03 4.93
CA LEU A 159 -7.71 14.29 5.54
C LEU A 159 -6.78 15.44 5.17
N LEU A 160 -5.46 15.23 5.20
CA LEU A 160 -4.47 16.21 4.75
C LEU A 160 -4.69 16.59 3.27
N PHE A 161 -4.88 15.59 2.40
CA PHE A 161 -5.22 15.81 0.99
C PHE A 161 -6.47 16.66 0.83
N LEU A 162 -7.54 16.34 1.56
CA LEU A 162 -8.81 17.07 1.47
C LEU A 162 -8.65 18.53 1.94
N THR A 163 -7.94 18.76 3.04
CA THR A 163 -7.63 20.13 3.53
C THR A 163 -6.87 20.94 2.48
N LEU A 164 -5.81 20.38 1.90
CA LEU A 164 -5.04 21.06 0.86
C LEU A 164 -5.86 21.29 -0.41
N LEU A 165 -6.72 20.34 -0.78
CA LEU A 165 -7.61 20.47 -1.94
C LEU A 165 -8.60 21.62 -1.75
N ILE A 166 -9.21 21.75 -0.57
CA ILE A 166 -10.13 22.85 -0.25
C ILE A 166 -9.40 24.19 -0.34
N ILE A 167 -8.20 24.30 0.26
CA ILE A 167 -7.37 25.51 0.18
C ILE A 167 -7.06 25.87 -1.27
N ALA A 168 -6.64 24.89 -2.07
CA ALA A 168 -6.35 25.10 -3.48
C ALA A 168 -7.61 25.60 -4.22
N ILE A 169 -8.76 24.93 -4.05
CA ILE A 169 -10.02 25.35 -4.68
C ILE A 169 -10.35 26.80 -4.32
N ILE A 170 -10.31 27.18 -3.04
CA ILE A 170 -10.59 28.55 -2.59
C ILE A 170 -9.64 29.55 -3.27
N LEU A 171 -8.33 29.25 -3.32
CA LEU A 171 -7.35 30.14 -3.96
C LEU A 171 -7.61 30.32 -5.46
N PHE A 172 -8.02 29.26 -6.16
CA PHE A 172 -8.29 29.31 -7.60
C PHE A 172 -9.67 29.89 -7.94
N THR A 173 -10.69 29.68 -7.10
CA THR A 173 -12.05 30.22 -7.31
C THR A 173 -12.24 31.63 -6.74
N ALA A 174 -11.35 32.13 -5.88
CA ALA A 174 -11.32 33.54 -5.47
C ALA A 174 -10.71 34.46 -6.55
N LYS A 175 -9.99 33.90 -7.53
CA LYS A 175 -9.41 34.67 -8.64
C LYS A 175 -10.38 35.48 -9.52
N PRO A 176 -11.65 35.10 -9.79
CA PRO A 176 -12.56 35.94 -10.54
C PRO A 176 -13.02 37.20 -9.76
N MET A 177 -12.70 37.34 -8.47
CA MET A 177 -13.18 38.47 -7.64
C MET A 177 -12.10 39.51 -7.30
N ILE A 178 -10.82 39.23 -7.59
CA ILE A 178 -9.68 40.12 -7.27
C ILE A 178 -9.12 40.82 -8.53
N PHE A 179 -9.57 40.45 -9.73
CA PHE A 179 -9.06 40.96 -11.01
C PHE A 179 -10.16 41.56 -11.91
N ASN A 180 -11.15 42.26 -11.32
CA ASN A 180 -12.06 43.12 -12.08
C ASN A 180 -12.02 44.54 -11.53
#